data_AF-A0A8B6CXA9-F1
#
_entry.id   AF-A0A8B6CXA9-F1
#
_cell.length_a   1.000
_cell.length_b   1.000
_cell.length_c   1.000
_cell.angle_alpha   90.00
_cell.angle_beta   90.00
_cell.angle_gamma   90.00
#
_symmetry.space_group_name_H-M   'P 1'
#
loop_
_entity.id
_entity.type
_entity.pdbx_description
1 polymer ?
#
loop_
_entity_poly.entity_id
_entity_poly.type
_entity_poly.pdbx_seq_one_letter_code
_entity_poly.pdbx_strand_id
1 'polypeptide(L)'
;MEEVSNCYDYDISSSCSKKQFTGEPTLIIKQPEAVLDDVYYRSLELVDIFVCTIKDKKKTSEIVKNICKHLPLDKLSHLKRVKSNANQANELQIIVAENYEEDFLNNTWSDLCEKNPVYCHVSKPYLVKVPKLPPLTRQQYNNAVQYWPCSFHEDKRITRLLNRSFFSTEEVNLIHKNMEEAIFVAKSSVYKLHIGAVIVDPKSDTIIAKSCDLRQGKHPLQHAVMVAIDQVATVQGGGMWQLSDKSSNNLQKHSCRIEKGDKTGPYLCTGYDLYVTAEPCI
;
A
#
# COMPACT_ATOMS: atom_id res chain seq x y z
N MET A 1 -15.21 63.52 -37.10
CA MET A 1 -15.15 62.12 -37.55
C MET A 1 -15.06 61.30 -36.28
N GLU A 2 -16.18 61.23 -35.54
CA GLU A 2 -17.22 60.17 -35.66
C GLU A 2 -16.67 58.86 -35.12
N GLU A 3 -17.00 58.54 -33.85
CA GLU A 3 -18.05 57.57 -33.44
C GLU A 3 -17.58 56.12 -33.66
N VAL A 4 -17.77 55.14 -32.76
CA VAL A 4 -19.05 54.65 -32.23
C VAL A 4 -18.78 53.76 -30.98
N SER A 5 -19.49 54.08 -29.88
CA SER A 5 -20.26 53.21 -28.96
C SER A 5 -20.08 51.68 -28.96
N ASN A 6 -19.93 51.07 -27.77
CA ASN A 6 -21.06 50.32 -27.17
C ASN A 6 -20.84 49.92 -25.70
N CYS A 7 -21.80 50.37 -24.88
CA CYS A 7 -22.12 49.90 -23.54
C CYS A 7 -22.48 48.41 -23.51
N TYR A 8 -22.21 47.74 -22.39
CA TYR A 8 -23.19 46.89 -21.72
C TYR A 8 -22.96 46.97 -20.21
N ASP A 9 -23.77 47.79 -19.55
CA ASP A 9 -24.08 47.69 -18.13
C ASP A 9 -24.90 46.43 -17.87
N TYR A 10 -24.56 45.70 -16.82
CA TYR A 10 -25.51 44.86 -16.10
C TYR A 10 -25.24 44.98 -14.60
N ASP A 11 -25.90 45.97 -14.01
CA ASP A 11 -26.22 45.98 -12.59
C ASP A 11 -27.26 44.88 -12.32
N ILE A 12 -26.89 43.90 -11.49
CA ILE A 12 -27.86 43.09 -10.74
C ILE A 12 -27.48 43.19 -9.28
N SER A 13 -28.12 44.14 -8.61
CA SER A 13 -28.35 44.11 -7.18
C SER A 13 -29.16 42.85 -6.84
N SER A 14 -28.54 41.91 -6.14
CA SER A 14 -29.27 40.86 -5.43
C SER A 14 -28.74 40.78 -4.00
N SER A 15 -29.59 41.23 -3.09
CA SER A 15 -29.48 41.04 -1.65
C SER A 15 -29.47 39.54 -1.33
N CYS A 16 -28.32 39.01 -0.94
CA CYS A 16 -28.24 37.68 -0.34
C CYS A 16 -27.41 37.77 0.94
N SER A 17 -28.06 37.37 2.03
CA SER A 17 -27.64 37.47 3.42
C SER A 17 -26.20 37.02 3.66
N LYS A 18 -25.40 37.89 4.30
CA LYS A 18 -24.11 37.54 4.91
C LYS A 18 -24.32 36.46 5.97
N LYS A 19 -24.27 35.18 5.59
CA LYS A 19 -23.94 34.11 6.55
C LYS A 19 -22.43 34.18 6.77
N GLN A 20 -22.04 34.77 7.90
CA GLN A 20 -20.68 34.64 8.43
C GLN A 20 -20.38 33.14 8.55
N PHE A 21 -19.44 32.68 7.74
CA PHE A 21 -18.89 31.33 7.84
C PHE A 21 -17.92 31.35 9.03
N THR A 22 -18.43 31.12 10.24
CA THR A 22 -17.62 30.84 11.44
C THR A 22 -17.22 29.37 11.40
N GLY A 23 -16.42 29.00 10.41
CA GLY A 23 -15.69 27.74 10.42
C GLY A 23 -14.23 28.09 10.60
N GLU A 24 -13.68 27.86 11.80
CA GLU A 24 -12.23 27.76 11.92
C GLU A 24 -11.75 26.78 10.84
N PRO A 25 -10.70 27.11 10.07
CA PRO A 25 -10.15 26.17 9.11
C PRO A 25 -9.70 24.95 9.91
N THR A 26 -10.42 23.84 9.76
CA THR A 26 -10.00 22.56 10.30
C THR A 26 -8.69 22.25 9.62
N LEU A 27 -7.58 22.46 10.34
CA LEU A 27 -6.26 22.14 9.84
C LEU A 27 -6.28 20.65 9.48
N ILE A 28 -6.29 20.35 8.19
CA ILE A 28 -6.24 18.97 7.71
C ILE A 28 -4.84 18.47 8.03
N ILE A 29 -4.72 17.75 9.16
CA ILE A 29 -3.48 17.14 9.57
C ILE A 29 -3.12 16.09 8.51
N LYS A 30 -1.96 16.27 7.87
CA LYS A 30 -1.50 15.34 6.83
C LYS A 30 -1.18 13.99 7.47
N GLN A 31 -1.90 12.97 7.02
CA GLN A 31 -1.70 11.57 7.43
C GLN A 31 -0.39 11.01 6.85
N PRO A 32 0.32 10.14 7.59
CA PRO A 32 1.44 9.39 7.05
C PRO A 32 1.05 8.54 5.84
N GLU A 33 2.01 8.33 4.94
CA GLU A 33 1.86 7.47 3.77
C GLU A 33 2.61 6.15 4.00
N ALA A 34 1.92 5.04 3.80
CA ALA A 34 2.52 3.73 3.96
C ALA A 34 3.41 3.40 2.75
N VAL A 35 4.61 2.91 3.02
CA VAL A 35 5.48 2.26 2.03
C VAL A 35 5.14 0.77 2.07
N LEU A 36 4.50 0.27 1.01
CA LEU A 36 4.11 -1.14 0.87
C LEU A 36 4.86 -1.78 -0.30
N ASP A 37 4.77 -3.09 -0.41
CA ASP A 37 5.29 -3.84 -1.56
C ASP A 37 4.60 -3.40 -2.87
N ASP A 38 5.36 -3.36 -3.97
CA ASP A 38 4.91 -2.98 -5.31
C ASP A 38 3.68 -3.77 -5.78
N VAL A 39 3.48 -5.01 -5.29
CA VAL A 39 2.28 -5.81 -5.62
C VAL A 39 0.96 -5.12 -5.27
N TYR A 40 0.94 -4.20 -4.30
CA TYR A 40 -0.26 -3.43 -3.93
C TYR A 40 -0.53 -2.25 -4.88
N TYR A 41 0.48 -1.82 -5.64
CA TYR A 41 0.40 -0.68 -6.56
C TYR A 41 0.41 -1.09 -8.04
N ARG A 42 0.66 -2.38 -8.33
CA ARG A 42 0.73 -2.88 -9.71
C ARG A 42 -0.51 -2.54 -10.54
N SER A 43 -0.27 -2.29 -11.82
CA SER A 43 -1.31 -2.12 -12.82
C SER A 43 -1.97 -3.45 -13.19
N LEU A 44 -3.12 -3.37 -13.85
CA LEU A 44 -3.86 -4.55 -14.29
C LEU A 44 -3.15 -5.21 -15.46
N GLU A 45 -2.64 -6.43 -15.26
CA GLU A 45 -2.15 -7.31 -16.32
C GLU A 45 -3.27 -8.24 -16.81
N LEU A 46 -3.40 -8.34 -18.13
CA LEU A 46 -4.39 -9.19 -18.79
C LEU A 46 -3.71 -10.31 -19.57
N VAL A 47 -4.35 -11.47 -19.61
CA VAL A 47 -3.99 -12.62 -20.44
C VAL A 47 -5.20 -13.10 -21.22
N ASP A 48 -4.95 -13.64 -22.42
CA ASP A 48 -5.99 -14.28 -23.20
C ASP A 48 -6.24 -15.70 -22.68
N ILE A 49 -7.51 -16.11 -22.63
CA ILE A 49 -7.94 -17.45 -22.23
C ILE A 49 -9.05 -17.94 -23.15
N PHE A 50 -9.21 -19.27 -23.23
CA PHE A 50 -10.32 -19.87 -23.96
C PHE A 50 -11.59 -19.92 -23.09
N VAL A 51 -12.66 -19.35 -23.61
CA VAL A 51 -13.99 -19.29 -23.00
C VAL A 51 -15.02 -19.90 -23.94
N CYS A 52 -16.02 -20.58 -23.39
CA CYS A 52 -17.20 -21.01 -24.12
C CYS A 52 -18.46 -20.36 -23.55
N THR A 53 -19.46 -20.20 -24.41
CA THR A 53 -20.84 -19.90 -24.02
C THR A 53 -21.57 -21.21 -23.69
N ILE A 54 -22.29 -21.24 -22.58
CA ILE A 54 -23.20 -22.34 -22.20
C ILE A 54 -24.55 -22.13 -22.87
N LYS A 55 -24.95 -23.07 -23.73
CA LYS A 55 -26.22 -23.07 -24.45
C LYS A 55 -27.38 -23.56 -23.57
N ASP A 56 -27.16 -24.65 -22.83
CA ASP A 56 -28.16 -25.20 -21.89
C ASP A 56 -27.76 -24.96 -20.44
N LYS A 57 -28.47 -24.04 -19.78
CA LYS A 57 -28.23 -23.68 -18.38
C LYS A 57 -28.49 -24.80 -17.39
N LYS A 58 -29.40 -25.73 -17.69
CA LYS A 58 -29.71 -26.85 -16.79
C LYS A 58 -28.49 -27.77 -16.63
N LYS A 59 -27.59 -27.76 -17.62
CA LYS A 59 -26.36 -28.55 -17.66
C LYS A 59 -25.14 -27.83 -17.04
N THR A 60 -25.27 -26.59 -16.57
CA THR A 60 -24.14 -25.80 -16.05
C THR A 60 -23.33 -26.52 -14.99
N SER A 61 -23.98 -27.13 -13.98
CA SER A 61 -23.25 -27.82 -12.90
C SER A 61 -22.48 -29.04 -13.41
N GLU A 62 -23.07 -29.80 -14.34
CA GLU A 62 -22.46 -30.96 -14.96
C GLU A 62 -21.25 -30.54 -15.82
N ILE A 63 -21.38 -29.48 -16.61
CA ILE A 63 -20.30 -28.91 -17.42
C ILE A 63 -19.15 -28.45 -16.51
N VAL A 64 -19.44 -27.65 -15.46
CA VAL A 64 -18.43 -27.14 -14.53
C VAL A 64 -17.66 -28.28 -13.87
N LYS A 65 -18.34 -29.33 -13.41
CA LYS A 65 -17.69 -30.50 -12.79
C LYS A 65 -16.75 -31.20 -13.75
N ASN A 66 -17.17 -31.43 -15.00
CA ASN A 66 -16.34 -32.08 -16.00
C ASN A 66 -15.15 -31.20 -16.40
N ILE A 67 -15.35 -29.89 -16.62
CA ILE A 67 -14.24 -28.96 -16.91
C ILE A 67 -13.25 -28.91 -15.74
N CYS A 68 -13.71 -28.77 -14.50
CA CYS A 68 -12.78 -28.74 -13.37
C CYS A 68 -11.99 -30.05 -13.21
N LYS A 69 -12.55 -31.19 -13.63
CA LYS A 69 -11.88 -32.50 -13.61
C LYS A 69 -10.84 -32.66 -14.73
N HIS A 70 -11.17 -32.22 -15.93
CA HIS A 70 -10.34 -32.45 -17.12
C HIS A 70 -9.40 -31.28 -17.45
N LEU A 71 -9.77 -30.06 -17.06
CA LEU A 71 -9.09 -28.80 -17.36
C LEU A 71 -9.10 -27.89 -16.11
N PRO A 72 -8.31 -28.23 -15.08
CA PRO A 72 -8.17 -27.40 -13.89
C PRO A 72 -7.55 -26.02 -14.20
N LEU A 73 -7.86 -25.02 -13.37
CA LEU A 73 -7.32 -23.64 -13.50
C LEU A 73 -6.35 -23.38 -12.36
N ASP A 74 -5.19 -24.02 -12.40
CA ASP A 74 -4.25 -23.96 -11.29
C ASP A 74 -3.60 -22.57 -11.15
N LYS A 75 -3.16 -21.97 -12.27
CA LYS A 75 -2.51 -20.64 -12.25
C LYS A 75 -3.50 -19.49 -12.15
N LEU A 76 -4.75 -19.68 -12.58
CA LEU A 76 -5.82 -18.68 -12.57
C LEU A 76 -6.95 -19.02 -11.59
N SER A 77 -6.63 -19.70 -10.49
CA SER A 77 -7.61 -20.14 -9.47
C SER A 77 -8.36 -18.99 -8.77
N HIS A 78 -7.84 -17.76 -8.86
CA HIS A 78 -8.54 -16.56 -8.38
C HIS A 78 -9.72 -16.16 -9.26
N LEU A 79 -9.82 -16.63 -10.50
CA LEU A 79 -10.95 -16.34 -11.38
C LEU A 79 -12.14 -17.25 -11.06
N LYS A 80 -13.34 -16.69 -11.08
CA LYS A 80 -14.56 -17.51 -11.00
C LYS A 80 -14.73 -18.28 -12.30
N ARG A 81 -15.02 -19.59 -12.22
CA ARG A 81 -15.12 -20.46 -13.39
C ARG A 81 -16.18 -20.02 -14.41
N VAL A 82 -17.31 -19.48 -13.93
CA VAL A 82 -18.46 -19.08 -14.74
C VAL A 82 -18.80 -17.62 -14.48
N LYS A 83 -19.18 -16.88 -15.53
CA LYS A 83 -19.78 -15.54 -15.42
C LYS A 83 -21.08 -15.45 -16.19
N SER A 84 -21.97 -14.57 -15.73
CA SER A 84 -23.14 -14.15 -16.52
C SER A 84 -22.73 -13.01 -17.43
N ASN A 85 -23.14 -13.05 -18.69
CA ASN A 85 -23.03 -11.92 -19.59
C ASN A 85 -24.09 -10.88 -19.21
N ALA A 86 -23.67 -9.64 -18.92
CA ALA A 86 -24.59 -8.56 -18.57
C ALA A 86 -25.24 -7.92 -19.81
N ASN A 87 -24.56 -7.97 -20.95
CA ASN A 87 -24.99 -7.28 -22.19
C ASN A 87 -25.95 -8.12 -23.03
N GLN A 88 -25.86 -9.44 -22.93
CA GLN A 88 -26.83 -10.37 -23.48
C GLN A 88 -27.54 -11.03 -22.31
N ALA A 89 -28.71 -10.50 -21.97
CA ALA A 89 -29.52 -11.01 -20.87
C ALA A 89 -29.61 -12.54 -21.01
N ASN A 90 -29.19 -13.22 -19.94
CA ASN A 90 -29.29 -14.66 -19.80
C ASN A 90 -28.22 -15.53 -20.50
N GLU A 91 -27.07 -15.03 -20.96
CA GLU A 91 -25.98 -15.90 -21.45
C GLU A 91 -24.98 -16.24 -20.31
N LEU A 92 -24.56 -17.49 -20.18
CA LEU A 92 -23.51 -17.90 -19.24
C LEU A 92 -22.24 -18.25 -20.00
N GLN A 93 -21.09 -17.78 -19.51
CA GLN A 93 -19.78 -18.02 -20.08
C GLN A 93 -18.90 -18.78 -19.10
N ILE A 94 -18.11 -19.72 -19.59
CA ILE A 94 -17.26 -20.61 -18.78
C ILE A 94 -15.83 -20.63 -19.29
N ILE A 95 -14.86 -20.51 -18.37
CA ILE A 95 -13.44 -20.67 -18.70
C ILE A 95 -13.13 -22.15 -18.92
N VAL A 96 -12.54 -22.44 -20.07
CA VAL A 96 -12.16 -23.79 -20.48
C VAL A 96 -10.68 -24.04 -20.22
N ALA A 97 -9.79 -23.18 -20.73
CA ALA A 97 -8.35 -23.36 -20.60
C ALA A 97 -7.59 -22.04 -20.68
N GLU A 98 -6.36 -22.06 -20.16
CA GLU A 98 -5.38 -21.00 -20.37
C GLU A 98 -4.90 -21.04 -21.83
N ASN A 99 -4.69 -19.89 -22.47
CA ASN A 99 -4.15 -19.83 -23.83
C ASN A 99 -2.64 -20.08 -23.77
N TYR A 100 -2.20 -21.31 -24.07
CA TYR A 100 -0.77 -21.62 -24.17
C TYR A 100 -0.35 -22.34 -25.45
N GLU A 101 -1.27 -22.94 -26.22
CA GLU A 101 -0.89 -23.72 -27.42
C GLU A 101 -1.94 -23.57 -28.52
N GLU A 102 -1.52 -23.19 -29.74
CA GLU A 102 -2.39 -23.09 -30.94
C GLU A 102 -3.12 -24.42 -31.23
N ASP A 103 -2.54 -25.55 -30.77
CA ASP A 103 -3.08 -26.90 -30.92
C ASP A 103 -4.21 -27.26 -29.94
N PHE A 104 -4.47 -26.42 -28.91
CA PHE A 104 -5.49 -26.71 -27.89
C PHE A 104 -6.89 -26.92 -28.50
N LEU A 105 -7.26 -26.06 -29.45
CA LEU A 105 -8.58 -26.11 -30.09
C LEU A 105 -8.74 -27.33 -31.00
N ASN A 106 -7.68 -27.71 -31.72
CA ASN A 106 -7.76 -28.72 -32.77
C ASN A 106 -7.72 -30.14 -32.19
N ASN A 107 -6.84 -30.39 -31.21
CA ASN A 107 -6.61 -31.73 -30.68
C ASN A 107 -7.35 -31.93 -29.34
N THR A 108 -6.97 -31.16 -28.32
CA THR A 108 -7.43 -31.39 -26.94
C THR A 108 -8.92 -31.13 -26.76
N TRP A 109 -9.44 -30.02 -27.30
CA TRP A 109 -10.86 -29.68 -27.17
C TRP A 109 -11.77 -30.60 -27.98
N SER A 110 -11.38 -30.95 -29.21
CA SER A 110 -12.11 -31.90 -30.07
C SER A 110 -12.22 -33.27 -29.43
N ASP A 111 -11.08 -33.84 -28.99
CA ASP A 111 -11.03 -35.13 -28.29
C ASP A 111 -11.89 -35.15 -27.03
N LEU A 112 -11.89 -34.03 -26.29
CA LEU A 112 -12.66 -33.90 -25.06
C LEU A 112 -14.16 -33.86 -25.34
N CYS A 113 -14.58 -33.20 -26.42
CA CYS A 113 -15.97 -33.17 -26.88
C CYS A 113 -16.47 -34.55 -27.33
N GLU A 114 -15.63 -35.33 -28.01
CA GLU A 114 -15.97 -36.70 -28.43
C GLU A 114 -16.13 -37.65 -27.23
N LYS A 115 -15.22 -37.54 -26.23
CA LYS A 115 -15.23 -38.39 -25.03
C LYS A 115 -16.34 -38.03 -24.05
N ASN A 116 -16.87 -36.81 -24.09
CA ASN A 116 -17.83 -36.31 -23.12
C ASN A 116 -19.00 -35.57 -23.81
N PRO A 117 -20.16 -36.21 -23.96
CA PRO A 117 -21.32 -35.63 -24.64
C PRO A 117 -21.83 -34.32 -24.03
N VAL A 118 -21.52 -34.05 -22.75
CA VAL A 118 -21.96 -32.83 -22.05
C VAL A 118 -21.49 -31.54 -22.76
N TYR A 119 -20.37 -31.60 -23.50
CA TYR A 119 -19.83 -30.44 -24.20
C TYR A 119 -20.60 -30.06 -25.47
N CYS A 120 -21.57 -30.88 -25.93
CA CYS A 120 -22.48 -30.44 -27.00
C CYS A 120 -23.33 -29.21 -26.58
N HIS A 121 -23.49 -29.01 -25.26
CA HIS A 121 -24.21 -27.90 -24.66
C HIS A 121 -23.38 -26.61 -24.51
N VAL A 122 -22.14 -26.55 -25.03
CA VAL A 122 -21.35 -25.32 -25.08
C VAL A 122 -21.06 -24.88 -26.53
N SER A 123 -20.68 -23.62 -26.71
CA SER A 123 -20.21 -23.09 -28.00
C SER A 123 -18.81 -23.60 -28.35
N LYS A 124 -18.33 -23.27 -29.55
CA LYS A 124 -16.88 -23.36 -29.83
C LYS A 124 -16.14 -22.38 -28.90
N PRO A 125 -14.93 -22.72 -28.43
CA PRO A 125 -14.16 -21.82 -27.60
C PRO A 125 -13.68 -20.60 -28.40
N TYR A 126 -13.60 -19.46 -27.74
CA TYR A 126 -13.08 -18.21 -28.27
C TYR A 126 -12.23 -17.49 -27.21
N LEU A 127 -11.38 -16.58 -27.65
CA LEU A 127 -10.45 -15.88 -26.77
C LEU A 127 -11.11 -14.69 -26.06
N VAL A 128 -10.85 -14.57 -24.76
CA VAL A 128 -11.27 -13.45 -23.92
C VAL A 128 -10.12 -13.02 -23.02
N LYS A 129 -9.98 -11.71 -22.79
CA LYS A 129 -9.01 -11.15 -21.84
C LYS A 129 -9.50 -11.25 -20.41
N VAL A 130 -8.64 -11.76 -19.52
CA VAL A 130 -8.92 -11.86 -18.08
C VAL A 130 -7.74 -11.38 -17.23
N PRO A 131 -7.97 -10.99 -15.97
CA PRO A 131 -6.92 -10.61 -15.04
C PRO A 131 -5.94 -11.76 -14.79
N LYS A 132 -4.66 -11.53 -15.10
CA LYS A 132 -3.58 -12.51 -14.94
C LYS A 132 -3.30 -12.83 -13.47
N LEU A 133 -3.41 -11.82 -12.61
CA LEU A 133 -3.04 -11.91 -11.20
C LEU A 133 -4.25 -11.62 -10.29
N PRO A 134 -4.30 -12.22 -9.08
CA PRO A 134 -5.35 -11.94 -8.12
C PRO A 134 -5.29 -10.47 -7.65
N PRO A 135 -6.42 -9.78 -7.49
CA PRO A 135 -6.42 -8.46 -6.89
C PRO A 135 -6.10 -8.55 -5.39
N LEU A 136 -5.23 -7.66 -4.91
CA LEU A 136 -4.88 -7.53 -3.49
C LEU A 136 -5.56 -6.32 -2.85
N THR A 137 -5.97 -5.34 -3.65
CA THR A 137 -6.65 -4.13 -3.18
C THR A 137 -8.04 -4.00 -3.79
N ARG A 138 -8.92 -3.23 -3.12
CA ARG A 138 -10.27 -2.94 -3.65
C ARG A 138 -10.22 -2.26 -5.02
N GLN A 139 -9.25 -1.36 -5.23
CA GLN A 139 -9.05 -0.69 -6.51
C GLN A 139 -8.65 -1.69 -7.60
N GLN A 140 -7.69 -2.58 -7.32
CA GLN A 140 -7.30 -3.65 -8.24
C GLN A 140 -8.49 -4.56 -8.57
N TYR A 141 -9.28 -4.94 -7.56
CA TYR A 141 -10.49 -5.76 -7.75
C TYR A 141 -11.51 -5.06 -8.66
N ASN A 142 -11.79 -3.78 -8.41
CA ASN A 142 -12.74 -3.00 -9.21
C ASN A 142 -12.30 -2.88 -10.68
N ASN A 143 -10.99 -2.84 -10.95
CA ASN A 143 -10.46 -2.87 -12.30
C ASN A 143 -10.54 -4.28 -12.91
N ALA A 144 -10.20 -5.31 -12.14
CA ALA A 144 -10.18 -6.70 -12.59
C ALA A 144 -11.57 -7.25 -12.93
N VAL A 145 -12.59 -6.94 -12.11
CA VAL A 145 -13.96 -7.46 -12.27
C VAL A 145 -14.63 -7.00 -13.56
N GLN A 146 -14.15 -5.90 -14.17
CA GLN A 146 -14.63 -5.42 -15.47
C GLN A 146 -14.32 -6.39 -16.61
N TYR A 147 -13.27 -7.20 -16.48
CA TYR A 147 -12.85 -8.19 -17.48
C TYR A 147 -13.42 -9.57 -17.15
N TRP A 148 -13.22 -10.00 -15.91
CA TRP A 148 -13.71 -11.29 -15.43
C TRP A 148 -13.93 -11.30 -13.92
N PRO A 149 -15.03 -11.89 -13.42
CA PRO A 149 -15.25 -12.01 -11.99
C PRO A 149 -14.14 -12.82 -11.31
N CYS A 150 -13.58 -12.27 -10.23
CA CYS A 150 -12.55 -12.93 -9.42
C CYS A 150 -13.00 -13.05 -7.96
N SER A 151 -12.37 -13.98 -7.24
CA SER A 151 -12.45 -14.08 -5.79
C SER A 151 -11.56 -13.00 -5.17
N PHE A 152 -12.11 -12.24 -4.23
CA PHE A 152 -11.38 -11.18 -3.54
C PHE A 152 -11.83 -11.09 -2.09
N HIS A 153 -10.85 -11.15 -1.20
CA HIS A 153 -11.02 -10.92 0.23
C HIS A 153 -10.16 -9.73 0.62
N GLU A 154 -10.82 -8.65 1.03
CA GLU A 154 -10.15 -7.40 1.33
C GLU A 154 -9.37 -7.51 2.64
N ASP A 155 -8.07 -7.22 2.57
CA ASP A 155 -7.26 -7.05 3.77
C ASP A 155 -7.55 -5.67 4.38
N LYS A 156 -8.27 -5.68 5.51
CA LYS A 156 -8.67 -4.46 6.23
C LYS A 156 -7.48 -3.62 6.66
N ARG A 157 -6.33 -4.24 6.98
CA ARG A 157 -5.13 -3.51 7.39
C ARG A 157 -4.54 -2.78 6.19
N ILE A 158 -4.35 -3.47 5.06
CA ILE A 158 -3.85 -2.86 3.82
C ILE A 158 -4.78 -1.75 3.33
N THR A 159 -6.10 -1.97 3.37
CA THR A 159 -7.08 -0.94 3.01
C THR A 159 -6.92 0.31 3.87
N ARG A 160 -6.76 0.15 5.19
CA ARG A 160 -6.53 1.28 6.11
C ARG A 160 -5.22 2.01 5.86
N LEU A 161 -4.18 1.29 5.45
CA LEU A 161 -2.88 1.87 5.08
C LEU A 161 -2.98 2.69 3.79
N LEU A 162 -3.59 2.12 2.74
CA LEU A 162 -3.75 2.77 1.43
C LEU A 162 -4.66 3.99 1.48
N ASN A 163 -5.76 3.94 2.25
CA ASN A 163 -6.69 5.06 2.38
C ASN A 163 -6.30 6.07 3.49
N ARG A 164 -5.11 5.90 4.10
CA ARG A 164 -4.56 6.79 5.13
C ARG A 164 -5.48 6.95 6.36
N SER A 165 -6.18 5.88 6.74
CA SER A 165 -7.01 5.79 7.96
C SER A 165 -6.44 4.80 8.98
N PHE A 166 -5.15 4.50 8.87
CA PHE A 166 -4.49 3.57 9.78
C PHE A 166 -4.30 4.19 11.17
N PHE A 167 -3.91 5.46 11.24
CA PHE A 167 -3.67 6.17 12.48
C PHE A 167 -4.85 7.08 12.85
N SER A 168 -5.13 7.20 14.15
CA SER A 168 -6.02 8.23 14.69
C SER A 168 -5.36 9.61 14.63
N THR A 169 -6.14 10.67 14.83
CA THR A 169 -5.61 12.04 14.85
C THR A 169 -4.59 12.24 15.98
N GLU A 170 -4.82 11.61 17.14
CA GLU A 170 -3.91 11.64 18.29
C GLU A 170 -2.58 10.94 17.98
N GLU A 171 -2.64 9.76 17.37
CA GLU A 171 -1.45 9.02 16.94
C GLU A 171 -0.65 9.82 15.90
N VAL A 172 -1.32 10.50 14.97
CA VAL A 172 -0.66 11.34 13.97
C VAL A 172 0.03 12.53 14.61
N ASN A 173 -0.61 13.21 15.56
CA ASN A 173 0.03 14.30 16.31
C ASN A 173 1.29 13.82 17.04
N LEU A 174 1.25 12.61 17.59
CA LEU A 174 2.42 12.01 18.22
C LEU A 174 3.54 11.71 17.21
N ILE A 175 3.18 11.16 16.04
CA ILE A 175 4.14 10.94 14.93
C ILE A 175 4.81 12.27 14.52
N HIS A 176 4.04 13.35 14.36
CA HIS A 176 4.58 14.67 14.02
C HIS A 176 5.53 15.19 15.11
N LYS A 177 5.13 15.15 16.39
CA LYS A 177 5.98 15.52 17.53
C LYS A 177 7.31 14.77 17.52
N ASN A 178 7.28 13.46 17.32
CA ASN A 178 8.49 12.62 17.32
C ASN A 178 9.37 12.89 16.09
N MET A 179 8.78 13.17 14.92
CA MET A 179 9.51 13.59 13.73
C MET A 179 10.14 14.98 13.87
N GLU A 180 9.45 15.93 14.50
CA GLU A 180 10.00 17.25 14.81
C GLU A 180 11.24 17.15 15.70
N GLU A 181 11.21 16.24 16.68
CA GLU A 181 12.38 15.94 17.50
C GLU A 181 13.53 15.36 16.66
N ALA A 182 13.26 14.42 15.75
CA ALA A 182 14.29 13.88 14.86
C ALA A 182 14.92 14.98 13.97
N ILE A 183 14.11 15.90 13.47
CA ILE A 183 14.57 17.08 12.70
C ILE A 183 15.38 18.03 13.58
N PHE A 184 14.97 18.25 14.83
CA PHE A 184 15.71 19.08 15.78
C PHE A 184 17.09 18.50 16.08
N VAL A 185 17.17 17.18 16.34
CA VAL A 185 18.43 16.47 16.58
C VAL A 185 19.32 16.51 15.33
N ALA A 186 18.75 16.34 14.14
CA ALA A 186 19.48 16.47 12.87
C ALA A 186 20.12 17.85 12.69
N LYS A 187 19.36 18.92 12.97
CA LYS A 187 19.82 20.32 12.88
C LYS A 187 20.82 20.71 13.96
N SER A 188 20.78 20.03 15.10
CA SER A 188 21.72 20.25 16.21
C SER A 188 23.07 19.54 15.99
N SER A 189 23.22 18.78 14.90
CA SER A 189 24.48 18.12 14.58
C SER A 189 25.57 19.14 14.20
N VAL A 190 26.80 18.87 14.62
CA VAL A 190 27.98 19.70 14.30
C VAL A 190 28.51 19.39 12.89
N TYR A 191 28.07 18.28 12.31
CA TYR A 191 28.53 17.78 11.02
C TYR A 191 27.58 18.20 9.89
N LYS A 192 28.05 18.15 8.64
CA LYS A 192 27.26 18.60 7.48
C LYS A 192 26.12 17.63 7.14
N LEU A 193 26.20 16.38 7.59
CA LEU A 193 25.16 15.37 7.40
C LEU A 193 24.07 15.53 8.48
N HIS A 194 23.03 16.28 8.15
CA HIS A 194 21.88 16.54 9.02
C HIS A 194 20.89 15.37 8.96
N ILE A 195 21.29 14.19 9.43
CA ILE A 195 20.39 13.06 9.62
C ILE A 195 20.23 12.83 11.11
N GLY A 196 18.97 12.83 11.57
CA GLY A 196 18.59 12.60 12.96
C GLY A 196 17.70 11.38 13.09
N ALA A 197 17.83 10.68 14.21
CA ALA A 197 17.04 9.50 14.54
C ALA A 197 16.59 9.54 16.00
N VAL A 198 15.34 9.17 16.25
CA VAL A 198 14.71 9.11 17.57
C VAL A 198 14.02 7.76 17.72
N ILE A 199 14.28 7.07 18.82
CA ILE A 199 13.64 5.80 19.17
C ILE A 199 12.67 6.05 20.33
N VAL A 200 11.43 5.62 20.18
CA VAL A 200 10.33 5.87 21.10
C VAL A 200 9.69 4.55 21.53
N ASP A 201 9.32 4.44 22.80
CA ASP A 201 8.40 3.40 23.27
C ASP A 201 6.95 3.86 23.02
N PRO A 202 6.23 3.27 22.05
CA PRO A 202 4.88 3.68 21.72
C PRO A 202 3.87 3.39 22.84
N LYS A 203 4.19 2.53 23.81
CA LYS A 203 3.28 2.22 24.93
C LYS A 203 3.28 3.31 26.00
N SER A 204 4.45 3.92 26.23
CA SER A 204 4.64 4.93 27.27
C SER A 204 4.74 6.36 26.72
N ASP A 205 4.81 6.53 25.39
CA ASP A 205 5.13 7.81 24.74
C ASP A 205 6.42 8.43 25.28
N THR A 206 7.45 7.59 25.47
CA THR A 206 8.76 8.03 25.98
C THR A 206 9.85 7.85 24.95
N ILE A 207 10.69 8.87 24.82
CA ILE A 207 11.86 8.81 23.95
C ILE A 207 12.97 8.05 24.68
N ILE A 208 13.41 6.93 24.11
CA ILE A 208 14.45 6.07 24.67
C ILE A 208 15.84 6.55 24.22
N ALA A 209 15.96 6.98 22.97
CA ALA A 209 17.24 7.41 22.39
C ALA A 209 17.07 8.52 21.34
N LYS A 210 18.09 9.38 21.23
CA LYS A 210 18.19 10.50 20.29
C LYS A 210 19.60 10.57 19.73
N SER A 211 19.72 10.57 18.41
CA SER A 211 21.04 10.52 17.76
C SER A 211 21.07 11.27 16.44
N CYS A 212 22.28 11.63 16.03
CA CYS A 212 22.56 12.20 14.71
C CYS A 212 23.67 11.40 14.01
N ASP A 213 23.85 11.66 12.72
CA ASP A 213 24.90 11.06 11.90
C ASP A 213 26.29 11.55 12.30
N LEU A 214 27.21 10.62 12.58
CA LEU A 214 28.56 10.91 13.05
C LEU A 214 29.64 10.50 12.03
N ARG A 215 29.26 10.14 10.79
CA ARG A 215 30.20 9.59 9.80
C ARG A 215 31.34 10.53 9.44
N GLN A 216 31.06 11.82 9.39
CA GLN A 216 32.05 12.82 9.00
C GLN A 216 33.09 13.12 10.09
N GLY A 217 32.79 12.82 11.37
CA GLY A 217 33.64 13.23 12.48
C GLY A 217 34.15 12.11 13.37
N LYS A 218 33.57 10.92 13.31
CA LYS A 218 33.94 9.81 14.18
C LYS A 218 34.23 8.54 13.40
N HIS A 219 33.21 7.90 12.82
CA HIS A 219 33.40 6.61 12.15
C HIS A 219 32.39 6.38 11.00
N PRO A 220 32.79 5.81 9.85
CA PRO A 220 31.92 5.58 8.70
C PRO A 220 30.66 4.75 8.98
N LEU A 221 30.70 3.86 9.98
CA LEU A 221 29.54 3.03 10.40
C LEU A 221 28.59 3.71 11.40
N GLN A 222 28.92 4.92 11.87
CA GLN A 222 28.09 5.65 12.85
C GLN A 222 27.02 6.49 12.15
N HIS A 223 26.15 5.80 11.40
CA HIS A 223 24.92 6.35 10.87
C HIS A 223 23.96 6.65 12.01
N ALA A 224 23.09 7.66 11.86
CA ALA A 224 22.15 8.08 12.91
C ALA A 224 21.39 6.88 13.53
N VAL A 225 20.84 5.99 12.70
CA VAL A 225 20.11 4.80 13.18
C VAL A 225 21.00 3.88 14.05
N MET A 226 22.23 3.61 13.62
CA MET A 226 23.14 2.76 14.37
C MET A 226 23.53 3.38 15.71
N VAL A 227 23.70 4.71 15.73
CA VAL A 227 23.99 5.47 16.95
C VAL A 227 22.80 5.42 17.90
N ALA A 228 21.57 5.53 17.39
CA ALA A 228 20.36 5.36 18.19
C ALA A 228 20.29 3.97 18.84
N ILE A 229 20.57 2.91 18.09
CA ILE A 229 20.56 1.51 18.58
C ILE A 229 21.60 1.34 19.69
N ASP A 230 22.82 1.85 19.49
CA ASP A 230 23.88 1.76 20.49
C ASP A 230 23.54 2.54 21.76
N GLN A 231 22.84 3.68 21.65
CA GLN A 231 22.33 4.42 22.78
C GLN A 231 21.26 3.64 23.56
N VAL A 232 20.31 2.98 22.87
CA VAL A 232 19.33 2.09 23.52
C VAL A 232 20.07 0.97 24.28
N ALA A 233 21.05 0.34 23.64
CA ALA A 233 21.87 -0.69 24.29
C ALA A 233 22.61 -0.14 25.52
N THR A 234 23.12 1.09 25.44
CA THR A 234 23.79 1.78 26.56
C THR A 234 22.84 2.01 27.74
N VAL A 235 21.60 2.46 27.49
CA VAL A 235 20.56 2.60 28.53
C VAL A 235 20.29 1.26 29.22
N GLN A 236 20.29 0.17 28.46
CA GLN A 236 20.05 -1.19 28.96
C GLN A 236 21.29 -1.85 29.62
N GLY A 237 22.41 -1.12 29.75
CA GLY A 237 23.65 -1.59 30.37
C GLY A 237 24.60 -2.36 29.43
N GLY A 238 24.32 -2.34 28.13
CA GLY A 238 25.25 -2.70 27.06
C GLY A 238 25.89 -1.46 26.42
N GLY A 239 25.89 -1.41 25.09
CA GLY A 239 26.48 -0.31 24.31
C GLY A 239 27.98 -0.50 24.08
N MET A 240 28.44 -0.25 22.86
CA MET A 240 29.83 -0.37 22.45
C MET A 240 30.49 0.99 22.30
N TRP A 241 29.77 1.99 21.78
CA TRP A 241 30.39 3.28 21.47
C TRP A 241 30.40 4.19 22.68
N GLN A 242 31.60 4.63 23.08
CA GLN A 242 31.77 5.66 24.08
C GLN A 242 31.49 7.03 23.47
N LEU A 243 30.20 7.31 23.25
CA LEU A 243 29.72 8.56 22.64
C LEU A 243 29.77 9.75 23.61
N SER A 244 30.09 9.50 24.89
CA SER A 244 30.33 10.55 25.88
C SER A 244 31.70 11.17 25.67
N ASP A 245 31.75 12.22 24.86
CA ASP A 245 32.95 13.06 24.78
C ASP A 245 33.12 13.79 26.13
N LYS A 246 34.11 13.36 26.94
CA LYS A 246 34.59 14.12 28.11
C LYS A 246 35.24 15.47 27.74
N SER A 247 35.19 15.86 26.47
CA SER A 247 36.01 16.93 25.88
C SER A 247 35.22 17.96 25.07
N SER A 248 33.89 17.83 24.97
CA SER A 248 33.09 18.67 24.07
C SER A 248 32.25 19.68 24.84
N ASN A 249 32.37 20.94 24.45
CA ASN A 249 31.60 22.09 24.93
C ASN A 249 30.09 21.79 25.06
N ASN A 250 29.43 22.49 25.99
CA ASN A 250 28.05 22.31 26.47
C ASN A 250 26.92 22.16 25.43
N LEU A 251 27.18 22.30 24.12
CA LEU A 251 26.20 22.08 23.04
C LEU A 251 25.89 20.59 22.79
N GLN A 252 26.85 19.66 22.94
CA GLN A 252 26.60 18.22 22.76
C GLN A 252 25.74 17.59 23.88
N LYS A 253 25.61 18.26 25.03
CA LYS A 253 24.85 17.72 26.18
C LYS A 253 23.35 17.59 25.93
N HIS A 254 22.80 18.31 24.96
CA HIS A 254 21.37 18.29 24.67
C HIS A 254 20.97 17.32 23.55
N SER A 255 21.87 16.95 22.64
CA SER A 255 21.53 16.13 21.46
C SER A 255 21.64 14.61 21.68
N CYS A 256 22.41 14.16 22.68
CA CYS A 256 22.70 12.74 22.94
C CYS A 256 22.41 12.35 24.41
N ARG A 257 21.45 13.00 25.06
CA ARG A 257 21.23 12.80 26.50
C ARG A 257 20.62 11.41 26.75
N ILE A 258 21.40 10.56 27.41
CA ILE A 258 20.99 9.27 27.94
C ILE A 258 20.20 9.54 29.22
N GLU A 259 18.89 9.37 29.19
CA GLU A 259 18.14 9.23 30.43
C GLU A 259 18.40 7.82 30.97
N LYS A 260 19.03 7.71 32.15
CA LYS A 260 19.26 6.43 32.81
C LYS A 260 17.91 5.87 33.25
N GLY A 261 17.27 5.10 32.37
CA GLY A 261 16.13 4.27 32.73
C GLY A 261 16.56 3.06 33.55
N ASP A 262 15.66 2.54 34.37
CA ASP A 262 15.80 1.22 34.98
C ASP A 262 16.03 0.17 33.88
N LYS A 263 16.72 -0.93 34.20
CA LYS A 263 16.94 -2.09 33.29
C LYS A 263 15.65 -2.80 32.84
N THR A 264 14.50 -2.17 33.07
CA THR A 264 13.16 -2.63 32.76
C THR A 264 12.80 -2.16 31.36
N GLY A 265 12.97 -3.03 30.38
CA GLY A 265 12.59 -2.77 29.00
C GLY A 265 12.59 -4.04 28.15
N PRO A 266 11.96 -4.02 26.97
CA PRO A 266 12.06 -5.12 26.01
C PRO A 266 13.51 -5.30 25.54
N TYR A 267 13.82 -6.48 24.99
CA TYR A 267 15.15 -6.77 24.47
C TYR A 267 15.52 -5.79 23.35
N LEU A 268 16.55 -4.98 23.57
CA LEU A 268 17.05 -3.98 22.62
C LEU A 268 15.92 -3.03 22.17
N CYS A 269 15.70 -2.90 20.86
CA CYS A 269 14.67 -2.04 20.28
C CYS A 269 13.33 -2.75 20.03
N THR A 270 13.09 -3.93 20.64
CA THR A 270 11.89 -4.72 20.35
C THR A 270 10.61 -3.99 20.76
N GLY A 271 9.72 -3.73 19.81
CA GLY A 271 8.45 -3.04 20.06
C GLY A 271 8.57 -1.53 20.21
N TYR A 272 9.71 -0.94 19.83
CA TYR A 272 9.91 0.51 19.74
C TYR A 272 9.71 1.01 18.30
N ASP A 273 9.33 2.29 18.20
CA ASP A 273 9.19 3.00 16.93
C ASP A 273 10.43 3.84 16.65
N LEU A 274 10.89 3.83 15.40
CA LEU A 274 12.01 4.63 14.92
C LEU A 274 11.50 5.76 14.03
N TYR A 275 11.87 6.99 14.37
CA TYR A 275 11.64 8.19 13.58
C TYR A 275 12.97 8.69 13.05
N VAL A 276 13.11 8.80 11.72
CA VAL A 276 14.39 9.16 11.08
C VAL A 276 14.15 10.15 9.93
N THR A 277 15.03 11.14 9.80
CA THR A 277 14.87 12.22 8.81
C THR A 277 15.28 11.84 7.39
N ALA A 278 15.90 10.67 7.21
CA ALA A 278 16.31 10.13 5.92
C ALA A 278 16.13 8.61 5.93
N GLU A 279 15.82 8.04 4.76
CA GLU A 279 15.70 6.59 4.60
C GLU A 279 17.01 5.88 5.03
N PRO A 280 16.93 4.87 5.91
CA PRO A 280 18.10 4.08 6.31
C PRO A 280 18.75 3.40 5.10
N CYS A 281 20.09 3.31 5.10
CA CYS A 281 20.81 2.55 4.08
C CYS A 281 20.76 1.04 4.36
N ILE A 282 21.16 0.26 3.34
CA ILE A 282 21.36 -1.20 3.42
C ILE A 282 22.54 -1.54 4.33
#